data_AF-A0A8J1LYR6-F1
#
_entry.id   AF-A0A8J1LYR6-F1
#
_cell.length_a   1.000
_cell.length_b   1.000
_cell.length_c   1.000
_cell.angle_alpha   90.00
_cell.angle_beta   90.00
_cell.angle_gamma   90.00
#
_symmetry.space_group_name_H-M   'P 1'
#
loop_
_entity.id
_entity.type
_entity.pdbx_description
1 polymer ?
#
loop_
_entity_poly.entity_id
_entity_poly.type
_entity_poly.pdbx_seq_one_letter_code
_entity_poly.pdbx_strand_id
1 'polypeptide(L)'
;MAPAFRLSLKAKVTDNMSHLMVDFTQERSLLQNLHFLPVPSTPEIIVPDCCVVNNSISLVWSMPDGEDSGIQHYVLEHRKNNFPGPPRAKEEQPWMVVEGIQGTEHTLTSKRNRFSRQDNGNN
;
A
#
# COMPACT_ATOMS: atom_id res chain seq x y z
N MET A 1 15.66 -56.07 -46.37
CA MET A 1 16.08 -54.90 -47.19
C MET A 1 16.21 -53.71 -46.25
N ALA A 2 17.41 -53.13 -46.11
CA ALA A 2 17.65 -51.99 -45.24
C ALA A 2 17.56 -50.68 -46.04
N PRO A 3 17.12 -49.55 -45.46
CA PRO A 3 16.97 -48.30 -46.18
C PRO A 3 18.32 -47.78 -46.69
N ALA A 4 18.40 -47.42 -47.97
CA ALA A 4 19.66 -47.00 -48.61
C ALA A 4 20.14 -45.60 -48.16
N PHE A 5 19.27 -44.77 -47.59
CA PHE A 5 19.63 -43.40 -47.19
C PHE A 5 18.97 -43.00 -45.87
N ARG A 6 19.69 -42.17 -45.11
CA ARG A 6 19.20 -41.55 -43.87
C ARG A 6 19.19 -40.03 -44.07
N LEU A 7 18.00 -39.45 -44.11
CA LEU A 7 17.81 -38.00 -44.27
C LEU A 7 17.70 -37.36 -42.89
N SER A 8 18.41 -36.24 -42.67
CA SER A 8 18.26 -35.41 -41.46
C SER A 8 18.16 -33.94 -41.84
N LEU A 9 17.14 -33.26 -41.33
CA LEU A 9 16.96 -31.82 -41.45
C LEU A 9 17.61 -31.13 -40.25
N LYS A 10 18.54 -30.18 -40.50
CA LYS A 10 18.98 -29.22 -39.49
C LYS A 10 18.35 -27.88 -39.80
N ALA A 11 17.69 -27.29 -38.81
CA ALA A 11 17.26 -25.90 -38.89
C ALA A 11 18.50 -25.00 -39.05
N LYS A 12 18.54 -24.25 -40.15
CA LYS A 12 19.52 -23.19 -40.37
C LYS A 12 18.78 -21.88 -40.15
N VAL A 13 19.15 -21.15 -39.10
CA VAL A 13 18.70 -19.76 -38.93
C VAL A 13 19.28 -18.99 -40.11
N THR A 14 18.44 -18.33 -40.89
CA THR A 14 18.88 -17.44 -41.95
C THR A 14 19.66 -16.28 -41.33
N ASP A 15 20.87 -16.00 -41.80
CA ASP A 15 21.73 -14.91 -41.30
C ASP A 15 21.04 -13.53 -41.34
N ASN A 16 19.90 -13.41 -42.04
CA ASN A 16 19.07 -12.20 -42.12
C ASN A 16 18.27 -11.88 -40.82
N MET A 17 18.17 -12.81 -39.86
CA MET A 17 17.50 -12.57 -38.57
C MET A 17 18.44 -11.92 -37.53
N SER A 18 19.75 -11.91 -37.77
CA SER A 18 20.75 -11.36 -36.85
C SER A 18 20.60 -9.84 -36.62
N HIS A 19 20.02 -9.11 -37.59
CA HIS A 19 19.75 -7.68 -37.50
C HIS A 19 18.42 -7.31 -36.81
N LEU A 20 17.63 -8.32 -36.39
CA LEU A 20 16.40 -8.12 -35.61
C LEU A 20 16.61 -8.44 -34.12
N MET A 21 17.80 -8.87 -33.70
CA MET A 21 18.16 -8.98 -32.29
C MET A 21 18.35 -7.57 -31.73
N VAL A 22 17.35 -7.09 -31.02
CA VAL A 22 17.44 -5.88 -30.21
C VAL A 22 18.39 -6.14 -29.04
N ASP A 23 19.37 -5.26 -28.86
CA ASP A 23 20.27 -5.29 -27.71
C ASP A 23 19.56 -4.74 -26.48
N PHE A 24 19.28 -5.62 -25.51
CA PHE A 24 18.63 -5.26 -24.23
C PHE A 24 19.65 -5.03 -23.10
N THR A 25 20.93 -4.84 -23.39
CA THR A 25 21.97 -4.68 -22.36
C THR A 25 21.73 -3.45 -21.49
N GLN A 26 21.22 -2.36 -22.08
CA GLN A 26 20.86 -1.15 -21.35
C GLN A 26 19.69 -1.39 -20.41
N GLU A 27 18.61 -1.99 -20.88
CA GLU A 27 17.42 -2.31 -20.10
C GLU A 27 17.75 -3.30 -18.99
N ARG A 28 18.57 -4.32 -19.28
CA ARG A 28 19.08 -5.26 -18.28
C ARG A 28 19.90 -4.54 -17.20
N SER A 29 20.79 -3.62 -17.58
CA SER A 29 21.58 -2.85 -16.63
C SER A 29 20.69 -1.96 -15.76
N LEU A 30 19.69 -1.30 -16.34
CA LEU A 30 18.72 -0.50 -15.59
C LEU A 30 17.95 -1.35 -14.59
N LEU A 31 17.42 -2.51 -15.03
CA LEU A 31 16.69 -3.43 -14.15
C LEU A 31 17.56 -3.99 -13.02
N GLN A 32 18.85 -4.27 -13.29
CA GLN A 32 19.79 -4.75 -12.27
C GLN A 32 20.18 -3.66 -11.26
N ASN A 33 20.09 -2.39 -11.65
CA ASN A 33 20.37 -1.24 -10.77
C ASN A 33 19.12 -0.74 -10.00
N LEU A 34 17.94 -1.36 -10.20
CA LEU A 34 16.76 -1.04 -9.39
C LEU A 34 16.98 -1.53 -7.95
N HIS A 35 17.10 -0.58 -7.03
CA HIS A 35 17.09 -0.88 -5.61
C HIS A 35 15.65 -0.96 -5.11
N PHE A 36 15.19 -2.17 -4.80
CA PHE A 36 13.92 -2.34 -4.11
C PHE A 36 14.06 -1.78 -2.71
N LEU A 37 13.21 -0.83 -2.36
CA LEU A 37 13.10 -0.41 -0.97
C LEU A 37 12.54 -1.60 -0.16
N PRO A 38 13.11 -1.90 1.01
CA PRO A 38 12.52 -2.89 1.90
C PRO A 38 11.10 -2.49 2.25
N VAL A 39 10.25 -3.49 2.48
CA VAL A 39 8.90 -3.23 3.01
C VAL A 39 9.07 -2.59 4.39
N PRO A 40 8.46 -1.42 4.66
CA PRO A 40 8.59 -0.77 5.94
C PRO A 40 7.97 -1.64 7.05
N SER A 41 8.61 -1.65 8.23
CA SER A 41 8.10 -2.32 9.42
C SER A 41 6.74 -1.75 9.84
N THR A 42 5.95 -2.53 10.58
CA THR A 42 4.66 -2.04 11.10
C THR A 42 4.90 -0.95 12.14
N PRO A 43 4.27 0.24 12.03
CA PRO A 43 4.39 1.28 13.06
C PRO A 43 3.75 0.83 14.37
N GLU A 44 4.40 1.14 15.49
CA GLU A 44 3.96 0.77 16.83
C GLU A 44 3.36 1.97 17.56
N ILE A 45 2.12 1.82 18.05
CA ILE A 45 1.44 2.87 18.83
C ILE A 45 2.06 2.93 20.22
N ILE A 46 2.59 4.10 20.59
CA ILE A 46 3.15 4.35 21.91
C ILE A 46 2.00 4.78 22.83
N VAL A 47 1.31 3.77 23.38
CA VAL A 47 0.14 3.96 24.26
C VAL A 47 0.39 4.94 25.42
N PRO A 48 1.56 4.94 26.10
CA PRO A 48 1.84 5.89 27.18
C PRO A 48 1.82 7.37 26.75
N ASP A 49 2.16 7.65 25.49
CA ASP A 49 2.25 9.00 24.94
C ASP A 49 0.93 9.43 24.25
N CYS A 50 0.03 8.47 24.06
CA CYS A 50 -1.33 8.77 23.60
C CYS A 50 -2.14 9.41 24.73
N CYS A 51 -2.98 10.39 24.40
CA CYS A 51 -3.87 11.01 25.38
C CYS A 51 -5.26 11.29 24.81
N VAL A 52 -6.24 11.37 25.72
CA VAL A 52 -7.63 11.69 25.38
C VAL A 52 -8.04 12.93 26.16
N VAL A 53 -8.30 14.02 25.44
CA VAL A 53 -8.65 15.31 26.03
C VAL A 53 -9.75 15.96 25.21
N ASN A 54 -10.80 16.48 25.86
CA ASN A 54 -11.86 17.28 25.22
C ASN A 54 -12.43 16.67 23.92
N ASN A 55 -12.85 15.41 23.94
CA ASN A 55 -13.36 14.67 22.77
C ASN A 55 -12.37 14.56 21.59
N SER A 56 -11.08 14.70 21.88
CA SER A 56 -9.99 14.53 20.94
C SER A 56 -9.07 13.43 21.46
N ILE A 57 -8.54 12.61 20.55
CA ILE A 57 -7.61 11.54 20.83
C ILE A 57 -6.32 11.88 20.10
N SER A 58 -5.25 12.13 20.84
CA SER A 58 -3.91 12.30 20.30
C SER A 58 -3.20 10.95 20.33
N LEU A 59 -2.81 10.48 19.15
CA LEU A 59 -2.10 9.23 18.94
C LEU A 59 -0.65 9.55 18.61
N VAL A 60 0.26 8.78 19.20
CA VAL A 60 1.70 8.83 18.94
C VAL A 60 2.15 7.42 18.59
N TRP A 61 2.98 7.27 17.56
CA TRP A 61 3.56 6.00 17.15
C TRP A 61 5.04 6.15 16.80
N SER A 62 5.73 5.04 16.59
CA SER A 62 7.13 5.04 16.12
C SER A 62 7.41 3.83 15.25
N MET A 63 8.48 3.91 14.46
CA MET A 63 8.99 2.77 13.70
C MET A 63 9.96 1.96 14.58
N PRO A 64 9.79 0.64 14.73
CA PRO A 64 10.56 -0.18 15.67
C PRO A 64 12.07 -0.19 15.40
N ASP A 65 12.49 -0.04 14.14
CA ASP A 65 13.90 -0.09 13.75
C ASP A 65 14.55 1.30 13.57
N GLY A 66 13.82 2.39 13.87
CA GLY A 66 14.28 3.76 13.61
C GLY A 66 14.47 4.09 12.11
N GLU A 67 14.05 3.19 11.22
CA GLU A 67 14.07 3.36 9.76
C GLU A 67 12.88 4.21 9.29
N ASP A 68 12.84 5.46 9.71
CA ASP A 68 11.90 6.46 9.16
C ASP A 68 12.32 6.95 7.76
N SER A 69 13.50 6.57 7.28
CA SER A 69 14.19 7.18 6.14
C SER A 69 13.47 7.01 4.79
N GLY A 70 12.54 6.07 4.67
CA GLY A 70 11.75 5.84 3.46
C GLY A 70 10.28 6.26 3.54
N ILE A 71 9.78 6.64 4.73
CA ILE A 71 8.35 6.85 4.95
C ILE A 71 8.01 8.33 4.75
N GLN A 72 7.23 8.61 3.72
CA GLN A 72 6.79 9.97 3.42
C GLN A 72 5.44 10.30 4.08
N HIS A 73 4.57 9.29 4.19
CA HIS A 73 3.20 9.46 4.67
C HIS A 73 2.73 8.21 5.41
N TYR A 74 1.99 8.44 6.49
CA TYR A 74 1.26 7.44 7.25
C TYR A 74 -0.24 7.51 6.93
N VAL A 75 -0.89 6.36 7.07
CA VAL A 75 -2.34 6.20 6.99
C VAL A 75 -2.83 5.72 8.33
N LEU A 76 -3.80 6.45 8.90
CA LEU A 76 -4.43 6.12 10.17
C LEU A 76 -5.86 5.64 9.93
N GLU A 77 -6.13 4.40 10.29
CA GLU A 77 -7.47 3.81 10.24
C GLU A 77 -8.07 3.72 11.64
N HIS A 78 -9.29 4.25 11.81
CA HIS A 78 -9.98 4.22 13.10
C HIS A 78 -11.45 3.87 12.95
N ARG A 79 -11.99 3.17 13.95
CA ARG A 79 -13.42 2.82 14.00
C ARG A 79 -13.94 2.97 15.42
N LYS A 80 -15.17 3.46 15.56
CA LYS A 80 -15.85 3.54 16.86
C LYS A 80 -16.26 2.13 17.28
N ASN A 81 -15.80 1.68 18.44
CA ASN A 81 -16.14 0.35 18.98
C ASN A 81 -17.36 0.36 19.91
N ASN A 82 -18.08 1.48 20.04
CA ASN A 82 -19.27 1.58 20.90
C ASN A 82 -20.52 1.03 20.21
N PHE A 83 -20.53 -0.28 19.91
CA PHE A 83 -21.69 -0.95 19.33
C PHE A 83 -22.41 -1.78 20.41
N PRO A 84 -23.67 -1.44 20.76
CA PRO A 84 -24.43 -2.16 21.79
C PRO A 84 -25.01 -3.51 21.32
N GLY A 85 -24.83 -3.89 20.05
CA GLY A 85 -25.39 -5.12 19.48
C GLY A 85 -24.38 -6.28 19.35
N PRO A 86 -24.82 -7.42 18.81
CA PRO A 86 -24.01 -8.63 18.68
C PRO A 86 -22.77 -8.39 17.80
N PRO A 87 -21.62 -9.05 18.08
CA PRO A 87 -20.36 -8.84 17.37
C PRO A 87 -20.43 -8.92 15.84
N ARG A 88 -21.37 -9.69 15.29
CA ARG A 88 -21.54 -9.90 13.84
C ARG A 88 -21.93 -8.64 13.06
N ALA A 89 -22.59 -7.66 13.69
CA ALA A 89 -22.90 -6.37 13.06
C ALA A 89 -21.76 -5.33 13.23
N LYS A 90 -20.65 -5.70 13.91
CA LYS A 90 -19.48 -4.83 14.08
C LYS A 90 -18.57 -4.79 12.85
N GLU A 91 -18.59 -5.84 12.03
CA GLU A 91 -17.76 -5.97 10.83
C GLU A 91 -18.30 -5.17 9.64
N GLU A 92 -19.57 -4.74 9.69
CA GLU A 92 -20.23 -4.02 8.61
C GLU A 92 -19.87 -2.52 8.59
N GLN A 93 -19.41 -1.95 9.71
CA GLN A 93 -19.04 -0.53 9.76
C GLN A 93 -17.65 -0.31 9.14
N PRO A 94 -17.54 0.57 8.12
CA PRO A 94 -16.27 0.87 7.48
C PRO A 94 -15.30 1.56 8.43
N TRP A 95 -14.01 1.31 8.25
CA TRP A 95 -12.95 2.07 8.89
C TRP A 95 -12.97 3.51 8.36
N MET A 96 -12.82 4.49 9.24
CA MET A 96 -12.52 5.86 8.85
C MET A 96 -11.02 5.96 8.60
N VAL A 97 -10.64 6.48 7.45
CA VAL A 97 -9.23 6.56 7.01
C VAL A 97 -8.79 8.02 7.00
N VAL A 98 -7.63 8.28 7.58
CA VAL A 98 -6.92 9.57 7.49
C VAL A 98 -5.58 9.32 6.81
N GLU A 99 -5.40 9.90 5.63
CA GLU A 99 -4.19 9.73 4.82
C GLU A 99 -3.28 10.97 4.89
N GLY A 100 -2.03 10.80 4.44
CA GLY A 100 -1.10 11.92 4.22
C GLY A 100 -0.46 12.46 5.50
N ILE A 101 -0.49 11.71 6.60
CA ILE A 101 0.14 12.15 7.86
C ILE A 101 1.65 12.07 7.70
N GLN A 102 2.36 13.20 7.77
CA GLN A 102 3.82 13.25 7.59
C GLN A 102 4.60 13.00 8.89
N GLY A 103 3.97 13.20 10.06
CA GLY A 103 4.58 13.01 11.36
C GLY A 103 4.23 11.65 11.98
N THR A 104 4.77 11.42 13.17
CA THR A 104 4.51 10.26 14.02
C THR A 104 3.44 10.52 15.09
N GLU A 105 2.71 11.63 14.96
CA GLU A 105 1.60 11.99 15.82
C GLU A 105 0.41 12.47 15.00
N HIS A 106 -0.80 12.17 15.48
CA HIS A 106 -2.03 12.71 14.90
C HIS A 106 -3.14 12.82 15.94
N THR A 107 -3.88 13.94 15.88
CA THR A 107 -5.02 14.17 16.77
C THR A 107 -6.34 13.98 16.03
N LEU A 108 -7.03 12.89 16.38
CA LEU A 108 -8.40 12.65 15.96
C LEU A 108 -9.34 13.54 16.76
N THR A 109 -10.10 14.38 16.08
CA THR A 109 -11.16 15.18 16.72
C THR A 109 -12.53 14.59 16.40
N SER A 110 -13.43 14.57 17.38
CA SER A 110 -14.82 14.20 17.15
C SER A 110 -15.50 15.27 16.29
N LYS A 111 -15.35 15.18 14.97
CA LYS A 111 -16.23 15.90 14.05
C LYS A 111 -17.58 15.20 14.13
N ARG A 112 -18.55 15.82 14.82
CA ARG A 112 -19.96 15.56 14.53
C ARG A 112 -20.09 15.79 13.03
N ASN A 113 -20.31 14.72 12.26
CA ASN A 113 -20.77 14.85 10.90
C ASN A 113 -22.05 15.69 10.96
N ARG A 114 -21.92 16.99 10.70
CA ARG A 114 -23.03 17.84 10.28
C ARG A 114 -23.29 17.46 8.83
N PHE A 115 -23.78 16.23 8.61
CA PHE A 115 -24.58 15.99 7.42
C PHE A 115 -25.80 16.88 7.59
N SER A 116 -25.78 17.99 6.86
CA SER A 116 -26.92 18.56 6.16
C SER A 116 -28.27 17.98 6.60
N ARG A 117 -28.81 18.50 7.71
CA ARG A 117 -30.22 18.88 7.68
C ARG A 117 -30.30 20.01 6.67
N GLN A 118 -30.56 19.65 5.42
CA GLN A 118 -31.27 20.56 4.55
C GLN A 118 -32.70 20.50 5.08
N ASP A 119 -33.01 21.46 5.95
CA ASP A 119 -34.35 21.67 6.45
C ASP A 119 -35.31 21.67 5.27
N ASN A 120 -36.30 20.77 5.34
CA ASN A 120 -37.56 20.94 4.65
C ASN A 120 -38.13 22.30 5.05
N GLY A 121 -38.04 23.27 4.14
CA GLY A 121 -38.59 24.61 4.27
C GLY A 121 -39.34 24.97 3.00
N ASN A 122 -40.67 24.84 3.09
CA ASN A 122 -41.74 25.37 2.24
C ASN A 122 -41.36 26.34 1.10
N ASN A 123 -41.90 26.08 -0.08
CA ASN A 123 -42.98 26.91 -0.64
C ASN A 123 -43.87 26.08 -1.58
#